data_AF-A0A959S0V6-F1
#
_entry.id   AF-A0A959S0V6-F1
#
_cell.length_a   1.000
_cell.length_b   1.000
_cell.length_c   1.000
_cell.angle_alpha   90.00
_cell.angle_beta   90.00
_cell.angle_gamma   90.00
#
_symmetry.space_group_name_H-M   'P 1'
#
loop_
_entity.id
_entity.type
_entity.pdbx_description
1 polymer ?
#
loop_
_entity_poly.entity_id
_entity_poly.type
_entity_poly.pdbx_seq_one_letter_code
_entity_poly.pdbx_strand_id
1 'polypeptide(L)'
;MAVEVMDQGTLEPFYSATMSVSSTGGQVPNNQITIRKGRAMATLQTDGSAGLSLSSSQFNLNPSINQTAIVQHSGTLVGNLEFQSGSVHHITDDLIIPAGDTLIIENNVWVLLDSAINILVEGHLEIQGSATEPIAITSNTENAWGGITVGSGTANISYCLITNGGGDHTQTFGHSNSQPVVRSNGGQVIMNHTFIFDCEGKALGGNNGRLIFKNGGISRCDTGGEFGASYVQISGSHVLEIPDADGLLEDDDNDGFYFYGANATNEPSVVDSCVFMIGEDDGIDHNGAILQVKNCWIEGFANEGIAASSENSVYVYNSLFKNCEQGIEAGYGSPAVTVDHCVMVDNDYGLRFGDWYNWGCSGSINCTNSIMVNNTDNVYNFDVLSNGPISGAIEITYSIPTDAEYDAATGNVTGTPIFNAEYQLQAGSAGIAAGSDGLNMGLLAPTIIGVEQHEIELGRPNGFQVFDIGGRLVLQGSGAFNILEHQHALTNGIYIVSQLFDHGSANQKIAIHK
;
A
#
# COMPACT_ATOMS: atom_id res chain seq x y z
N MET A 1 -13.89 16.93 9.36
CA MET A 1 -12.67 17.01 10.20
C MET A 1 -11.96 15.67 10.04
N ALA A 2 -10.68 15.71 9.70
CA ALA A 2 -9.84 14.55 9.55
C ALA A 2 -9.13 14.29 10.88
N VAL A 3 -9.22 13.08 11.42
CA VAL A 3 -8.45 12.73 12.62
C VAL A 3 -7.81 11.38 12.44
N GLU A 4 -6.49 11.36 12.48
CA GLU A 4 -5.73 10.14 12.69
C GLU A 4 -5.92 9.71 14.15
N VAL A 5 -6.59 8.58 14.35
CA VAL A 5 -6.76 8.00 15.68
C VAL A 5 -5.56 7.13 15.96
N MET A 6 -4.63 7.63 16.77
CA MET A 6 -3.56 6.80 17.35
C MET A 6 -4.08 6.19 18.65
N ASP A 7 -4.20 4.86 18.68
CA ASP A 7 -4.53 4.17 19.92
C ASP A 7 -3.45 4.39 20.99
N GLN A 8 -3.88 4.59 22.23
CA GLN A 8 -3.01 4.68 23.42
C GLN A 8 -2.90 3.33 24.16
N GLY A 9 -3.62 2.30 23.69
CA GLY A 9 -3.52 0.92 24.13
C GLY A 9 -2.50 0.12 23.31
N THR A 10 -2.16 -1.08 23.83
CA THR A 10 -1.44 -2.12 23.09
C THR A 10 -2.40 -2.79 22.11
N LEU A 11 -2.84 -2.06 21.07
CA LEU A 11 -3.46 -2.70 19.93
C LEU A 11 -2.35 -3.40 19.13
N GLU A 12 -2.39 -4.73 19.13
CA GLU A 12 -1.44 -5.58 18.40
C GLU A 12 -1.39 -5.13 16.92
N PRO A 13 -0.22 -4.82 16.34
CA PRO A 13 -0.10 -4.10 15.07
C PRO A 13 -0.70 -4.76 13.81
N PHE A 14 -1.39 -5.91 13.94
CA PHE A 14 -2.02 -6.64 12.83
C PHE A 14 -3.38 -7.23 13.20
N TYR A 15 -4.11 -6.58 14.12
CA TYR A 15 -5.46 -6.99 14.48
C TYR A 15 -6.52 -6.44 13.51
N SER A 16 -7.59 -7.21 13.33
CA SER A 16 -8.83 -6.73 12.72
C SER A 16 -9.91 -6.69 13.81
N ALA A 17 -10.69 -5.62 13.83
CA ALA A 17 -11.77 -5.45 14.79
C ALA A 17 -12.87 -4.55 14.24
N THR A 18 -14.05 -4.64 14.83
CA THR A 18 -15.15 -3.74 14.57
C THR A 18 -15.41 -2.89 15.80
N MET A 19 -15.40 -1.57 15.64
CA MET A 19 -15.73 -0.62 16.68
C MET A 19 -17.18 -0.17 16.53
N SER A 20 -17.97 -0.29 17.60
CA SER A 20 -19.32 0.30 17.63
C SER A 20 -19.22 1.81 17.81
N VAL A 21 -19.99 2.54 17.00
CA VAL A 21 -19.98 3.99 16.97
C VAL A 21 -21.38 4.53 17.19
N SER A 22 -21.51 5.54 18.04
CA SER A 22 -22.76 6.25 18.27
C SER A 22 -22.58 7.73 17.96
N SER A 23 -23.35 8.26 17.03
CA SER A 23 -23.42 9.69 16.76
C SER A 23 -24.54 10.34 17.57
N THR A 24 -24.27 11.52 18.13
CA THR A 24 -25.32 12.46 18.51
C THR A 24 -25.30 13.54 17.43
N GLY A 25 -26.32 13.64 16.57
CA GLY A 25 -26.36 14.63 15.47
C GLY A 25 -25.54 14.27 14.23
N GLY A 26 -25.57 13.02 13.80
CA GLY A 26 -24.94 12.56 12.57
C GLY A 26 -25.33 11.13 12.22
N GLN A 27 -24.85 10.62 11.10
CA GLN A 27 -24.97 9.23 10.70
C GLN A 27 -23.58 8.62 10.58
N VAL A 28 -23.41 7.45 11.18
CA VAL A 28 -22.25 6.58 10.92
C VAL A 28 -22.75 5.39 10.14
N PRO A 29 -22.13 5.04 8.99
CA PRO A 29 -22.50 3.86 8.24
C PRO A 29 -22.59 2.63 9.16
N ASN A 30 -23.77 2.01 9.20
CA ASN A 30 -24.06 0.82 10.01
C ASN A 30 -23.73 0.93 11.53
N ASN A 31 -23.54 2.13 12.07
CA ASN A 31 -23.07 2.38 13.45
C ASN A 31 -21.76 1.66 13.79
N GLN A 32 -20.89 1.41 12.80
CA GLN A 32 -19.65 0.65 12.99
C GLN A 32 -18.50 1.24 12.16
N ILE A 33 -17.28 1.12 12.69
CA ILE A 33 -16.03 1.33 11.94
C ILE A 33 -15.25 0.03 11.99
N THR A 34 -14.96 -0.54 10.81
CA THR A 34 -14.15 -1.74 10.69
C THR A 34 -12.69 -1.35 10.55
N ILE A 35 -11.86 -1.89 11.45
CA ILE A 35 -10.41 -1.83 11.40
C ILE A 35 -9.93 -3.15 10.81
N ARG A 36 -9.14 -3.06 9.74
CA ARG A 36 -8.51 -4.20 9.08
C ARG A 36 -7.01 -4.06 9.19
N LYS A 37 -6.36 -5.05 9.84
CA LYS A 37 -4.90 -5.10 10.02
C LYS A 37 -4.31 -3.76 10.46
N GLY A 38 -4.91 -3.19 11.52
CA GLY A 38 -4.45 -1.96 12.13
C GLY A 38 -4.86 -0.65 11.45
N ARG A 39 -5.61 -0.68 10.33
CA ARG A 39 -6.10 0.56 9.68
C ARG A 39 -7.61 0.54 9.41
N ALA A 40 -8.24 1.70 9.55
CA ALA A 40 -9.59 1.99 9.08
C ALA A 40 -9.62 3.34 8.38
N MET A 41 -10.47 3.48 7.38
CA MET A 41 -10.78 4.75 6.71
C MET A 41 -12.30 4.84 6.62
N ALA A 42 -12.88 5.94 7.11
CA ALA A 42 -14.33 6.11 7.14
C ALA A 42 -14.72 7.57 6.92
N THR A 43 -15.70 7.79 6.04
CA THR A 43 -16.41 9.06 5.92
C THR A 43 -17.63 9.07 6.84
N LEU A 44 -17.81 10.18 7.56
CA LEU A 44 -18.91 10.35 8.53
C LEU A 44 -19.71 11.59 8.18
N GLN A 45 -21.04 11.47 8.16
CA GLN A 45 -21.92 12.61 7.95
C GLN A 45 -22.42 13.15 9.28
N THR A 46 -22.35 14.47 9.48
CA THR A 46 -22.87 15.16 10.67
C THR A 46 -23.88 16.23 10.23
N ASP A 47 -24.90 16.46 11.05
CA ASP A 47 -25.84 17.58 10.88
C ASP A 47 -25.26 18.93 11.34
N GLY A 48 -24.00 18.94 11.79
CA GLY A 48 -23.28 20.12 12.25
C GLY A 48 -23.72 20.63 13.63
N SER A 49 -24.63 19.94 14.33
CA SER A 49 -25.26 20.41 15.56
C SER A 49 -24.90 19.60 16.82
N ALA A 50 -24.26 18.44 16.70
CA ALA A 50 -23.77 17.68 17.86
C ALA A 50 -22.50 16.84 17.59
N GLY A 51 -21.82 16.48 18.68
CA GLY A 51 -20.54 15.78 18.67
C GLY A 51 -20.66 14.31 18.27
N LEU A 52 -19.64 13.81 17.57
CA LEU A 52 -19.46 12.39 17.31
C LEU A 52 -18.67 11.76 18.47
N SER A 53 -19.20 10.69 19.05
CA SER A 53 -18.52 9.91 20.10
C SER A 53 -18.21 8.51 19.60
N LEU A 54 -16.93 8.14 19.51
CA LEU A 54 -16.52 6.77 19.24
C LEU A 54 -16.37 6.05 20.59
N SER A 55 -17.05 4.92 20.79
CA SER A 55 -17.28 4.36 22.14
C SER A 55 -16.20 3.41 22.66
N SER A 56 -15.26 2.99 21.82
CA SER A 56 -14.20 2.01 22.15
C SER A 56 -12.89 2.64 22.67
N SER A 57 -12.69 3.94 22.48
CA SER A 57 -11.60 4.74 23.04
C SER A 57 -12.17 6.13 23.32
N GLN A 58 -11.66 6.88 24.29
CA GLN A 58 -12.20 8.20 24.68
C GLN A 58 -11.99 9.25 23.57
N PHE A 59 -12.66 9.10 22.44
CA PHE A 59 -12.53 9.95 21.27
C PHE A 59 -13.84 10.71 21.05
N ASN A 60 -13.82 11.98 21.45
CA ASN A 60 -14.90 12.92 21.22
C ASN A 60 -14.50 13.88 20.10
N LEU A 61 -15.14 13.74 18.94
CA LEU A 61 -15.07 14.73 17.88
C LEU A 61 -16.13 15.80 18.13
N ASN A 62 -15.67 17.03 18.34
CA ASN A 62 -16.53 18.20 18.37
C ASN A 62 -16.37 18.93 17.03
N PRO A 63 -17.21 18.63 16.02
CA PRO A 63 -17.17 19.37 14.77
C PRO A 63 -17.50 20.84 15.08
N SER A 64 -16.57 21.74 14.79
CA SER A 64 -16.87 23.17 14.74
C SER A 64 -17.32 23.51 13.32
N ILE A 65 -18.42 24.24 13.18
CA ILE A 65 -18.79 24.87 11.91
C ILE A 65 -17.60 25.72 11.47
N ASN A 66 -17.05 25.42 10.30
CA ASN A 66 -15.98 26.23 9.73
C ASN A 66 -16.62 27.56 9.29
N GLN A 67 -16.37 28.64 10.04
CA GLN A 67 -16.96 29.96 9.79
C GLN A 67 -16.15 30.78 8.78
N THR A 68 -15.10 30.19 8.20
CA THR A 68 -14.26 30.87 7.22
C THR A 68 -15.03 31.10 5.92
N ALA A 69 -14.86 32.28 5.33
CA ALA A 69 -15.39 32.56 4.00
C ALA A 69 -14.79 31.60 2.97
N ILE A 70 -15.64 31.12 2.05
CA ILE A 70 -15.20 30.28 0.94
C ILE A 70 -14.54 31.16 -0.12
N VAL A 71 -13.33 30.81 -0.54
CA VAL A 71 -12.60 31.48 -1.63
C VAL A 71 -12.76 30.66 -2.91
N GLN A 72 -13.25 31.27 -3.99
CA GLN A 72 -13.49 30.58 -5.25
C GLN A 72 -12.30 30.66 -6.21
N HIS A 73 -12.04 29.57 -6.92
CA HIS A 73 -10.98 29.43 -7.92
C HIS A 73 -11.49 28.74 -9.19
N SER A 74 -10.89 29.07 -10.33
CA SER A 74 -11.21 28.48 -11.63
C SER A 74 -10.16 28.87 -12.67
N GLY A 75 -10.00 28.06 -13.71
CA GLY A 75 -9.20 28.41 -14.88
C GLY A 75 -7.69 28.32 -14.64
N THR A 76 -6.92 29.04 -15.46
CA THR A 76 -5.45 29.00 -15.39
C THR A 76 -4.90 30.00 -14.36
N LEU A 77 -3.97 29.54 -13.53
CA LEU A 77 -3.24 30.42 -12.63
C LEU A 77 -2.45 31.49 -13.39
N VAL A 78 -2.24 32.62 -12.71
CA VAL A 78 -1.37 33.70 -13.18
C VAL A 78 -0.36 33.98 -12.09
N GLY A 79 0.77 33.27 -12.15
CA GLY A 79 1.78 33.27 -11.09
C GLY A 79 1.41 32.31 -9.95
N ASN A 80 2.25 32.35 -8.91
CA ASN A 80 2.06 31.48 -7.75
C ASN A 80 0.79 31.84 -6.96
N LEU A 81 0.12 30.81 -6.47
CA LEU A 81 -1.07 30.93 -5.63
C LEU A 81 -0.88 30.13 -4.35
N GLU A 82 -1.37 30.68 -3.24
CA GLU A 82 -1.29 30.08 -1.92
C GLU A 82 -2.71 29.98 -1.32
N PHE A 83 -3.07 28.78 -0.88
CA PHE A 83 -4.27 28.53 -0.09
C PHE A 83 -3.85 28.50 1.38
N GLN A 84 -4.28 29.53 2.12
CA GLN A 84 -3.77 29.80 3.47
C GLN A 84 -4.38 28.88 4.52
N SER A 85 -3.63 28.55 5.56
CA SER A 85 -4.09 27.68 6.65
C SER A 85 -5.43 28.11 7.27
N GLY A 86 -6.31 27.15 7.54
CA GLY A 86 -7.64 27.37 8.15
C GLY A 86 -8.70 27.91 7.20
N SER A 87 -8.44 27.90 5.89
CA SER A 87 -9.37 28.37 4.86
C SER A 87 -10.15 27.26 4.17
N VAL A 88 -11.19 27.67 3.44
CA VAL A 88 -11.98 26.80 2.56
C VAL A 88 -11.91 27.36 1.14
N HIS A 89 -11.48 26.54 0.21
CA HIS A 89 -11.29 26.88 -1.20
C HIS A 89 -12.24 26.05 -2.05
N HIS A 90 -13.01 26.70 -2.92
CA HIS A 90 -13.97 26.06 -3.82
C HIS A 90 -13.54 26.25 -5.27
N ILE A 91 -13.24 25.15 -5.95
CA ILE A 91 -12.87 25.13 -7.36
C ILE A 91 -14.12 24.82 -8.18
N THR A 92 -14.58 25.82 -8.95
CA THR A 92 -15.87 25.77 -9.68
C THR A 92 -15.74 25.35 -11.14
N ASP A 93 -14.52 25.32 -11.67
CA ASP A 93 -14.15 24.91 -13.02
C ASP A 93 -12.69 24.43 -13.01
N ASP A 94 -12.23 23.72 -14.04
CA ASP A 94 -10.89 23.14 -14.09
C ASP A 94 -9.82 24.16 -13.69
N LEU A 95 -8.97 23.77 -12.74
CA LEU A 95 -7.88 24.59 -12.24
C LEU A 95 -6.57 24.15 -12.88
N ILE A 96 -5.97 25.02 -13.68
CA ILE A 96 -4.73 24.72 -14.42
C ILE A 96 -3.56 25.44 -13.76
N ILE A 97 -2.56 24.68 -13.32
CA ILE A 97 -1.27 25.18 -12.84
C ILE A 97 -0.29 25.10 -14.02
N PRO A 98 -0.05 26.18 -14.76
CA PRO A 98 0.80 26.15 -15.95
C PRO A 98 2.29 25.98 -15.58
N ALA A 99 3.09 25.61 -16.56
CA ALA A 99 4.54 25.50 -16.39
C ALA A 99 5.15 26.82 -15.89
N GLY A 100 5.94 26.74 -14.82
CA GLY A 100 6.58 27.90 -14.17
C GLY A 100 5.81 28.46 -12.97
N ASP A 101 4.54 28.12 -12.81
CA ASP A 101 3.71 28.54 -11.67
C ASP A 101 3.59 27.43 -10.62
N THR A 102 3.27 27.83 -9.39
CA THR A 102 3.10 26.92 -8.25
C THR A 102 1.77 27.18 -7.52
N LEU A 103 1.04 26.12 -7.22
CA LEU A 103 -0.03 26.15 -6.20
C LEU A 103 0.51 25.54 -4.90
N ILE A 104 0.47 26.32 -3.82
CA ILE A 104 0.79 25.86 -2.47
C ILE A 104 -0.52 25.78 -1.69
N ILE A 105 -0.78 24.63 -1.08
CA ILE A 105 -1.91 24.41 -0.17
C ILE A 105 -1.35 24.15 1.22
N GLU A 106 -1.50 25.12 2.12
CA GLU A 106 -1.03 25.00 3.50
C GLU A 106 -1.87 24.01 4.30
N ASN A 107 -1.36 23.60 5.46
CA ASN A 107 -2.04 22.73 6.43
C ASN A 107 -3.45 23.24 6.80
N ASN A 108 -4.33 22.33 7.25
CA ASN A 108 -5.70 22.68 7.70
C ASN A 108 -6.56 23.43 6.66
N VAL A 109 -6.35 23.16 5.36
CA VAL A 109 -7.18 23.69 4.27
C VAL A 109 -8.22 22.66 3.83
N TRP A 110 -9.42 23.14 3.50
CA TRP A 110 -10.42 22.37 2.75
C TRP A 110 -10.45 22.81 1.30
N VAL A 111 -10.32 21.86 0.38
CA VAL A 111 -10.51 22.08 -1.05
C VAL A 111 -11.76 21.33 -1.48
N LEU A 112 -12.75 22.09 -1.95
CA LEU A 112 -14.00 21.59 -2.47
C LEU A 112 -13.99 21.74 -3.99
N LEU A 113 -14.31 20.68 -4.72
CA LEU A 113 -14.41 20.73 -6.18
C LEU A 113 -15.84 20.42 -6.62
N ASP A 114 -16.34 21.16 -7.61
CA ASP A 114 -17.61 20.79 -8.25
C ASP A 114 -17.49 19.50 -9.06
N SER A 115 -18.63 18.91 -9.43
CA SER A 115 -18.70 17.62 -10.13
C SER A 115 -17.88 17.62 -11.42
N ALA A 116 -17.10 16.54 -11.63
CA ALA A 116 -16.20 16.34 -12.77
C ALA A 116 -15.13 17.44 -13.01
N ILE A 117 -14.86 18.30 -12.02
CA ILE A 117 -13.82 19.33 -12.12
C ILE A 117 -12.44 18.79 -11.72
N ASN A 118 -11.41 19.16 -12.47
CA ASN A 118 -10.04 18.66 -12.34
C ASN A 118 -9.06 19.74 -11.87
N ILE A 119 -7.94 19.26 -11.31
CA ILE A 119 -6.72 20.06 -11.13
C ILE A 119 -5.66 19.52 -12.11
N LEU A 120 -5.23 20.36 -13.04
CA LEU A 120 -4.29 20.01 -14.10
C LEU A 120 -2.94 20.68 -13.83
N VAL A 121 -1.89 19.88 -13.67
CA VAL A 121 -0.57 20.34 -13.18
C VAL A 121 0.50 20.18 -14.25
N GLU A 122 0.86 21.29 -14.89
CA GLU A 122 2.04 21.42 -15.76
C GLU A 122 3.20 22.15 -15.06
N GLY A 123 2.91 22.88 -13.98
CA GLY A 123 3.87 23.52 -13.09
C GLY A 123 4.18 22.68 -11.85
N HIS A 124 3.95 23.25 -10.67
CA HIS A 124 4.18 22.58 -9.39
C HIS A 124 2.96 22.67 -8.46
N LEU A 125 2.57 21.53 -7.88
CA LEU A 125 1.57 21.44 -6.82
C LEU A 125 2.25 21.00 -5.52
N GLU A 126 2.05 21.76 -4.45
CA GLU A 126 2.65 21.49 -3.14
C GLU A 126 1.54 21.50 -2.08
N ILE A 127 1.20 20.34 -1.52
CA ILE A 127 0.17 20.15 -0.50
C ILE A 127 0.86 19.81 0.84
N GLN A 128 0.80 20.74 1.79
CA GLN A 128 1.65 20.78 2.99
C GLN A 128 0.85 20.49 4.26
N GLY A 129 0.11 19.39 4.29
CA GLY A 129 -0.57 18.94 5.49
C GLY A 129 0.42 18.51 6.57
N SER A 130 -0.08 18.36 7.80
CA SER A 130 0.64 17.71 8.89
C SER A 130 -0.24 16.70 9.63
N ALA A 131 0.35 15.81 10.42
CA ALA A 131 -0.41 14.83 11.22
C ALA A 131 -1.49 15.47 12.10
N THR A 132 -1.21 16.64 12.69
CA THR A 132 -2.16 17.35 13.56
C THR A 132 -3.13 18.25 12.80
N GLU A 133 -2.77 18.64 11.59
CA GLU A 133 -3.51 19.59 10.75
C GLU A 133 -3.48 19.13 9.28
N PRO A 134 -4.17 18.02 8.98
CA PRO A 134 -4.22 17.49 7.62
C PRO A 134 -5.03 18.40 6.70
N ILE A 135 -4.84 18.21 5.39
CA ILE A 135 -5.63 18.87 4.34
C ILE A 135 -6.74 17.92 3.88
N ALA A 136 -7.91 18.44 3.53
CA ALA A 136 -9.01 17.66 2.98
C ALA A 136 -9.35 18.14 1.55
N ILE A 137 -9.38 17.21 0.60
CA ILE A 137 -9.85 17.42 -0.77
C ILE A 137 -11.08 16.54 -0.97
N THR A 138 -12.21 17.14 -1.34
CA THR A 138 -13.47 16.42 -1.53
C THR A 138 -14.39 17.17 -2.49
N SER A 139 -15.52 16.56 -2.82
CA SER A 139 -16.53 17.19 -3.65
C SER A 139 -17.31 18.27 -2.87
N ASN A 140 -17.74 19.31 -3.58
CA ASN A 140 -18.70 20.29 -3.09
C ASN A 140 -20.16 19.78 -3.17
N THR A 141 -20.39 18.71 -3.95
CA THR A 141 -21.70 18.12 -4.21
C THR A 141 -21.73 16.63 -3.88
N GLU A 142 -22.89 15.97 -4.01
CA GLU A 142 -22.98 14.51 -3.89
C GLU A 142 -22.22 13.78 -5.01
N ASN A 143 -22.24 14.33 -6.22
CA ASN A 143 -21.48 13.77 -7.34
C ASN A 143 -19.98 13.96 -7.14
N ALA A 144 -19.21 12.97 -7.59
CA ALA A 144 -17.76 13.00 -7.53
C ALA A 144 -17.18 14.17 -8.34
N TRP A 145 -16.11 14.75 -7.81
CA TRP A 145 -15.25 15.66 -8.57
C TRP A 145 -14.34 14.86 -9.50
N GLY A 146 -13.58 15.53 -10.37
CA GLY A 146 -12.64 14.89 -11.27
C GLY A 146 -11.41 14.34 -10.54
N GLY A 147 -10.22 14.65 -11.06
CA GLY A 147 -8.94 14.19 -10.49
C GLY A 147 -7.84 15.24 -10.54
N ILE A 148 -6.72 14.93 -9.90
CA ILE A 148 -5.47 15.68 -9.99
C ILE A 148 -4.60 14.99 -11.05
N THR A 149 -4.40 15.62 -12.20
CA THR A 149 -3.52 15.08 -13.25
C THR A 149 -2.26 15.91 -13.36
N VAL A 150 -1.11 15.26 -13.09
CA VAL A 150 0.21 15.85 -13.27
C VAL A 150 0.74 15.47 -14.65
N GLY A 151 0.71 16.43 -15.57
CA GLY A 151 1.23 16.33 -16.93
C GLY A 151 2.75 16.37 -16.93
N SER A 152 3.37 17.43 -17.46
CA SER A 152 4.84 17.59 -17.41
C SER A 152 5.39 18.13 -16.08
N GLY A 153 4.49 18.46 -15.14
CA GLY A 153 4.82 19.09 -13.86
C GLY A 153 5.21 18.12 -12.75
N THR A 154 5.11 18.63 -11.52
CA THR A 154 5.37 17.86 -10.29
C THR A 154 4.31 18.12 -9.23
N ALA A 155 4.00 17.10 -8.43
CA ALA A 155 3.17 17.24 -7.23
C ALA A 155 3.84 16.59 -6.02
N ASN A 156 3.90 17.31 -4.90
CA ASN A 156 4.19 16.75 -3.58
C ASN A 156 2.94 16.87 -2.70
N ILE A 157 2.51 15.76 -2.12
CA ILE A 157 1.28 15.70 -1.33
C ILE A 157 1.58 15.03 0.01
N SER A 158 1.46 15.78 1.10
CA SER A 158 1.69 15.28 2.45
C SER A 158 0.47 15.46 3.34
N TYR A 159 0.13 14.43 4.14
CA TYR A 159 -0.95 14.47 5.13
C TYR A 159 -2.26 15.02 4.57
N CYS A 160 -2.74 14.37 3.52
CA CYS A 160 -3.94 14.78 2.81
C CYS A 160 -4.99 13.66 2.83
N LEU A 161 -6.24 14.00 3.12
CA LEU A 161 -7.39 13.12 2.92
C LEU A 161 -8.07 13.50 1.61
N ILE A 162 -8.27 12.54 0.72
CA ILE A 162 -8.88 12.73 -0.59
C ILE A 162 -10.07 11.78 -0.69
N THR A 163 -11.25 12.33 -0.99
CA THR A 163 -12.50 11.56 -1.05
C THR A 163 -13.38 12.02 -2.21
N ASN A 164 -14.30 11.15 -2.63
CA ASN A 164 -15.32 11.40 -3.67
C ASN A 164 -14.77 11.97 -4.99
N GLY A 165 -13.61 11.47 -5.44
CA GLY A 165 -13.00 11.86 -6.72
C GLY A 165 -13.20 10.82 -7.83
N GLY A 166 -12.74 11.14 -9.04
CA GLY A 166 -12.75 10.24 -10.20
C GLY A 166 -14.01 10.30 -11.07
N GLY A 167 -14.83 11.35 -10.95
CA GLY A 167 -16.11 11.50 -11.65
C GLY A 167 -16.07 12.13 -13.05
N ASP A 168 -14.90 12.44 -13.60
CA ASP A 168 -14.78 12.93 -14.98
C ASP A 168 -14.49 11.77 -15.94
N HIS A 169 -15.57 11.21 -16.51
CA HIS A 169 -15.51 10.11 -17.47
C HIS A 169 -14.79 10.45 -18.80
N THR A 170 -14.37 11.70 -19.02
CA THR A 170 -13.54 12.05 -20.19
C THR A 170 -12.05 11.81 -19.95
N GLN A 171 -11.66 11.54 -18.70
CA GLN A 171 -10.27 11.35 -18.25
C GLN A 171 -9.94 9.89 -17.91
N THR A 172 -10.83 8.95 -18.24
CA THR A 172 -10.66 7.52 -17.97
C THR A 172 -9.48 6.95 -18.76
N PHE A 173 -8.82 5.93 -18.20
CA PHE A 173 -7.79 5.18 -18.90
C PHE A 173 -7.62 3.79 -18.29
N GLY A 174 -6.82 2.96 -18.96
CA GLY A 174 -6.47 1.62 -18.50
C GLY A 174 -7.62 0.62 -18.65
N HIS A 175 -7.60 -0.43 -17.84
CA HIS A 175 -8.44 -1.62 -18.00
C HIS A 175 -9.85 -1.36 -17.47
N SER A 176 -9.96 -1.00 -16.19
CA SER A 176 -11.20 -0.63 -15.48
C SER A 176 -11.95 0.58 -16.07
N ASN A 177 -11.34 1.34 -16.99
CA ASN A 177 -11.98 2.46 -17.69
C ASN A 177 -12.63 3.52 -16.75
N SER A 178 -12.11 3.70 -15.54
CA SER A 178 -12.43 4.83 -14.64
C SER A 178 -11.32 5.89 -14.60
N GLN A 179 -11.61 7.07 -14.04
CA GLN A 179 -10.65 8.16 -13.90
C GLN A 179 -9.83 8.01 -12.61
N PRO A 180 -8.51 8.26 -12.63
CA PRO A 180 -7.73 8.33 -11.40
C PRO A 180 -7.96 9.62 -10.61
N VAL A 181 -8.11 9.47 -9.31
CA VAL A 181 -8.16 10.61 -8.38
C VAL A 181 -6.81 11.35 -8.36
N VAL A 182 -5.69 10.64 -8.39
CA VAL A 182 -4.35 11.23 -8.55
C VAL A 182 -3.57 10.50 -9.65
N ARG A 183 -3.22 11.23 -10.71
CA ARG A 183 -2.54 10.70 -11.90
C ARG A 183 -1.19 11.34 -12.15
N SER A 184 -0.18 10.51 -12.39
CA SER A 184 1.07 10.89 -13.03
C SER A 184 0.99 10.58 -14.53
N ASN A 185 0.95 11.58 -15.39
CA ASN A 185 0.86 11.43 -16.85
C ASN A 185 2.06 12.09 -17.53
N GLY A 186 3.22 11.43 -17.47
CA GLY A 186 4.52 11.98 -17.87
C GLY A 186 5.30 12.67 -16.74
N GLY A 187 4.59 13.18 -15.73
CA GLY A 187 5.15 13.99 -14.66
C GLY A 187 5.60 13.17 -13.45
N GLN A 188 5.78 13.85 -12.32
CA GLN A 188 6.14 13.21 -11.06
C GLN A 188 5.16 13.53 -9.95
N VAL A 189 4.69 12.48 -9.27
CA VAL A 189 3.85 12.57 -8.07
C VAL A 189 4.58 11.92 -6.90
N ILE A 190 4.76 12.65 -5.79
CA ILE A 190 5.20 12.11 -4.52
C ILE A 190 4.10 12.33 -3.49
N MET A 191 3.66 11.27 -2.83
CA MET A 191 2.63 11.29 -1.81
C MET A 191 3.13 10.60 -0.54
N ASN A 192 2.88 11.20 0.61
CA ASN A 192 3.31 10.68 1.92
C ASN A 192 2.25 10.95 3.00
N HIS A 193 1.82 9.91 3.72
CA HIS A 193 0.72 10.02 4.69
C HIS A 193 -0.57 10.55 4.07
N THR A 194 -0.86 10.14 2.83
CA THR A 194 -2.06 10.53 2.10
C THR A 194 -3.05 9.36 2.06
N PHE A 195 -4.33 9.66 2.22
CA PHE A 195 -5.41 8.69 2.23
C PHE A 195 -6.41 9.01 1.13
N ILE A 196 -6.69 8.05 0.25
CA ILE A 196 -7.64 8.19 -0.86
C ILE A 196 -8.73 7.16 -0.65
N PHE A 197 -9.96 7.59 -0.41
CA PHE A 197 -11.03 6.65 -0.10
C PHE A 197 -12.42 7.17 -0.41
N ASP A 198 -13.40 6.28 -0.56
CA ASP A 198 -14.77 6.62 -0.96
C ASP A 198 -14.80 7.41 -2.27
N CYS A 199 -14.16 6.89 -3.32
CA CYS A 199 -14.04 7.54 -4.63
C CYS A 199 -14.75 6.73 -5.71
N GLU A 200 -15.37 7.42 -6.67
CA GLU A 200 -16.02 6.78 -7.80
C GLU A 200 -15.00 6.16 -8.77
N GLY A 201 -13.86 6.82 -8.99
CA GLY A 201 -12.80 6.30 -9.83
C GLY A 201 -11.66 5.65 -9.04
N LYS A 202 -10.70 5.08 -9.77
CA LYS A 202 -9.48 4.50 -9.18
C LYS A 202 -8.67 5.50 -8.38
N ALA A 203 -8.00 5.03 -7.34
CA ALA A 203 -7.25 5.95 -6.47
C ALA A 203 -6.05 6.57 -7.19
N LEU A 204 -5.25 5.74 -7.87
CA LEU A 204 -3.98 6.15 -8.48
C LEU A 204 -3.92 5.83 -9.98
N GLY A 205 -3.17 6.63 -10.71
CA GLY A 205 -2.89 6.40 -12.13
C GLY A 205 -1.47 6.76 -12.51
N GLY A 206 -0.83 5.92 -13.32
CA GLY A 206 0.47 6.18 -13.93
C GLY A 206 0.42 5.93 -15.44
N ASN A 207 0.87 6.90 -16.22
CA ASN A 207 1.08 6.72 -17.66
C ASN A 207 2.38 7.43 -18.07
N ASN A 208 3.41 6.64 -18.39
CA ASN A 208 4.76 7.14 -18.71
C ASN A 208 5.32 8.12 -17.66
N GLY A 209 4.92 7.98 -16.39
CA GLY A 209 5.23 8.91 -15.31
C GLY A 209 6.05 8.30 -14.18
N ARG A 210 6.23 9.07 -13.11
CA ARG A 210 6.87 8.63 -11.86
C ARG A 210 5.93 8.87 -10.67
N LEU A 211 5.50 7.81 -10.02
CA LEU A 211 4.63 7.88 -8.85
C LEU A 211 5.31 7.25 -7.63
N ILE A 212 5.36 7.98 -6.53
CA ILE A 212 5.87 7.49 -5.24
C ILE A 212 4.78 7.69 -4.20
N PHE A 213 4.31 6.62 -3.56
CA PHE A 213 3.26 6.66 -2.55
C PHE A 213 3.73 5.98 -1.27
N LYS A 214 3.75 6.71 -0.15
CA LYS A 214 4.31 6.21 1.12
C LYS A 214 3.37 6.42 2.29
N ASN A 215 3.34 5.46 3.21
CA ASN A 215 2.70 5.58 4.51
C ASN A 215 1.22 5.98 4.45
N GLY A 216 0.52 5.59 3.39
CA GLY A 216 -0.85 6.04 3.10
C GLY A 216 -1.88 4.92 3.18
N GLY A 217 -3.08 5.24 2.72
CA GLY A 217 -4.17 4.26 2.61
C GLY A 217 -5.02 4.50 1.37
N ILE A 218 -5.49 3.42 0.76
CA ILE A 218 -6.45 3.42 -0.33
C ILE A 218 -7.59 2.49 0.05
N SER A 219 -8.83 2.93 -0.11
CA SER A 219 -9.98 2.07 0.13
C SER A 219 -11.26 2.55 -0.49
N ARG A 220 -12.10 1.62 -0.96
CA ARG A 220 -13.40 1.95 -1.56
C ARG A 220 -13.28 2.91 -2.74
N CYS A 221 -12.44 2.50 -3.67
CA CYS A 221 -12.23 3.11 -4.97
C CYS A 221 -12.35 1.99 -6.00
N ASP A 222 -12.81 2.29 -7.21
CA ASP A 222 -12.94 1.35 -8.32
C ASP A 222 -11.75 0.37 -8.46
N THR A 223 -10.52 0.90 -8.47
CA THR A 223 -9.30 0.12 -8.27
C THR A 223 -8.33 0.87 -7.34
N GLY A 224 -7.35 0.18 -6.76
CA GLY A 224 -6.30 0.88 -6.03
C GLY A 224 -5.35 1.67 -6.96
N GLY A 225 -5.22 1.25 -8.22
CA GLY A 225 -4.66 2.07 -9.29
C GLY A 225 -4.04 1.28 -10.43
N GLU A 226 -3.87 1.96 -11.57
CA GLU A 226 -3.34 1.37 -12.80
C GLU A 226 -2.10 2.12 -13.28
N PHE A 227 -1.09 1.37 -13.74
CA PHE A 227 0.23 1.91 -14.00
C PHE A 227 0.80 1.39 -15.33
N GLY A 228 0.63 2.20 -16.38
CA GLY A 228 1.15 1.96 -17.71
C GLY A 228 2.54 2.54 -17.92
N ALA A 229 3.52 1.69 -18.24
CA ALA A 229 4.89 2.09 -18.60
C ALA A 229 5.51 3.14 -17.65
N SER A 230 5.17 3.07 -16.36
CA SER A 230 5.53 4.07 -15.35
C SER A 230 6.48 3.49 -14.31
N TYR A 231 7.31 4.33 -13.72
CA TYR A 231 8.03 3.95 -12.51
C TYR A 231 7.13 4.21 -11.30
N VAL A 232 6.88 3.18 -10.52
CA VAL A 232 6.04 3.28 -9.34
C VAL A 232 6.76 2.71 -8.11
N GLN A 233 6.72 3.45 -7.01
CA GLN A 233 7.18 2.97 -5.72
C GLN A 233 6.08 3.18 -4.68
N ILE A 234 5.58 2.09 -4.10
CA ILE A 234 4.57 2.11 -3.04
C ILE A 234 5.15 1.45 -1.81
N SER A 235 5.09 2.11 -0.65
CA SER A 235 5.63 1.51 0.57
C SER A 235 4.95 1.92 1.87
N GLY A 236 4.79 0.97 2.79
CA GLY A 236 4.21 1.24 4.11
C GLY A 236 2.73 1.60 4.06
N SER A 237 2.02 1.18 3.01
CA SER A 237 0.65 1.61 2.73
C SER A 237 -0.36 0.46 2.83
N HIS A 238 -1.62 0.81 3.03
CA HIS A 238 -2.74 -0.12 3.05
C HIS A 238 -3.63 0.07 1.83
N VAL A 239 -4.05 -1.03 1.20
CA VAL A 239 -5.04 -1.07 0.11
C VAL A 239 -6.16 -2.00 0.54
N LEU A 240 -7.36 -1.47 0.77
CA LEU A 240 -8.41 -2.20 1.49
C LEU A 240 -9.74 -2.05 0.77
N GLU A 241 -10.53 -3.12 0.68
CA GLU A 241 -11.93 -3.03 0.24
C GLU A 241 -12.03 -2.41 -1.17
N ILE A 242 -11.54 -3.14 -2.18
CA ILE A 242 -11.54 -2.73 -3.58
C ILE A 242 -12.54 -3.60 -4.39
N PRO A 243 -13.57 -3.02 -5.04
CA PRO A 243 -14.01 -1.64 -4.92
C PRO A 243 -14.78 -1.41 -3.62
N ASP A 244 -15.22 -2.48 -2.95
CA ASP A 244 -15.74 -2.43 -1.60
C ASP A 244 -15.51 -3.74 -0.83
N ALA A 245 -16.39 -4.11 0.09
CA ALA A 245 -16.27 -5.30 0.93
C ALA A 245 -17.60 -6.04 1.11
N ASP A 246 -18.50 -5.93 0.13
CA ASP A 246 -19.80 -6.59 0.16
C ASP A 246 -19.73 -8.07 -0.27
N GLY A 247 -18.63 -8.45 -0.93
CA GLY A 247 -18.32 -9.81 -1.37
C GLY A 247 -19.08 -10.25 -2.62
N LEU A 248 -19.57 -9.30 -3.41
CA LEU A 248 -20.23 -9.51 -4.68
C LEU A 248 -19.29 -9.00 -5.78
N LEU A 249 -18.83 -9.88 -6.66
CA LEU A 249 -18.02 -9.48 -7.82
C LEU A 249 -18.78 -8.45 -8.67
N GLU A 250 -18.32 -7.21 -8.70
CA GLU A 250 -18.88 -6.14 -9.53
C GLU A 250 -18.39 -6.24 -10.98
N ASP A 251 -17.08 -6.34 -11.19
CA ASP A 251 -16.42 -6.62 -12.46
C ASP A 251 -15.10 -7.39 -12.29
N ASP A 252 -14.39 -7.64 -13.39
CA ASP A 252 -13.13 -8.38 -13.49
C ASP A 252 -11.90 -7.47 -13.64
N ASP A 253 -11.99 -6.22 -13.16
CA ASP A 253 -10.92 -5.21 -13.22
C ASP A 253 -10.65 -4.53 -11.87
N ASN A 254 -11.32 -4.95 -10.79
CA ASN A 254 -11.25 -4.33 -9.46
C ASN A 254 -9.99 -4.71 -8.67
N ASP A 255 -8.84 -4.49 -9.29
CA ASP A 255 -7.53 -4.82 -8.72
C ASP A 255 -7.13 -3.90 -7.57
N GLY A 256 -6.41 -4.48 -6.62
CA GLY A 256 -5.59 -3.72 -5.68
C GLY A 256 -4.61 -2.82 -6.44
N PHE A 257 -3.79 -3.37 -7.34
CA PHE A 257 -3.00 -2.57 -8.29
C PHE A 257 -2.76 -3.31 -9.61
N TYR A 258 -2.90 -2.60 -10.72
CA TYR A 258 -2.59 -3.12 -12.05
C TYR A 258 -1.33 -2.49 -12.66
N PHE A 259 -0.34 -3.30 -13.03
CA PHE A 259 0.90 -2.86 -13.67
C PHE A 259 1.01 -3.40 -15.08
N TYR A 260 1.03 -2.53 -16.09
CA TYR A 260 1.14 -2.95 -17.48
C TYR A 260 2.29 -2.27 -18.25
N GLY A 261 3.09 -3.09 -18.91
CA GLY A 261 4.27 -2.67 -19.67
C GLY A 261 5.45 -2.16 -18.82
N ALA A 262 6.67 -2.51 -19.23
CA ALA A 262 7.88 -1.99 -18.60
C ALA A 262 8.02 -0.48 -18.84
N ASN A 263 8.50 0.25 -17.82
CA ASN A 263 8.85 1.66 -17.99
C ASN A 263 10.12 1.83 -18.83
N ALA A 264 10.33 3.06 -19.32
CA ALA A 264 11.41 3.37 -20.25
C ALA A 264 12.84 3.08 -19.73
N THR A 265 13.04 2.99 -18.42
CA THR A 265 14.35 2.69 -17.82
C THR A 265 14.55 1.21 -17.54
N ASN A 266 13.52 0.37 -17.71
CA ASN A 266 13.47 -1.03 -17.27
C ASN A 266 13.79 -1.21 -15.78
N GLU A 267 13.68 -0.14 -14.98
CA GLU A 267 13.80 -0.25 -13.54
C GLU A 267 12.53 -0.92 -12.99
N PRO A 268 12.63 -1.88 -12.05
CA PRO A 268 11.45 -2.45 -11.45
C PRO A 268 10.60 -1.40 -10.72
N SER A 269 9.29 -1.43 -10.92
CA SER A 269 8.35 -0.85 -9.96
C SER A 269 8.40 -1.66 -8.66
N VAL A 270 8.15 -1.02 -7.53
CA VAL A 270 8.36 -1.61 -6.20
C VAL A 270 7.15 -1.40 -5.31
N VAL A 271 6.62 -2.50 -4.78
CA VAL A 271 5.62 -2.53 -3.70
C VAL A 271 6.30 -3.15 -2.47
N ASP A 272 6.45 -2.38 -1.39
CA ASP A 272 7.24 -2.78 -0.21
C ASP A 272 6.52 -2.51 1.10
N SER A 273 6.41 -3.51 1.97
CA SER A 273 5.85 -3.32 3.31
C SER A 273 4.40 -2.82 3.27
N CYS A 274 3.60 -3.34 2.34
CA CYS A 274 2.21 -2.96 2.14
C CYS A 274 1.25 -4.06 2.61
N VAL A 275 0.02 -3.66 2.92
CA VAL A 275 -1.06 -4.55 3.33
C VAL A 275 -2.23 -4.39 2.38
N PHE A 276 -2.60 -5.47 1.70
CA PHE A 276 -3.73 -5.56 0.79
C PHE A 276 -4.77 -6.47 1.46
N MET A 277 -5.99 -5.98 1.64
CA MET A 277 -7.04 -6.73 2.33
C MET A 277 -8.38 -6.55 1.66
N ILE A 278 -8.95 -7.67 1.21
CA ILE A 278 -10.30 -7.74 0.63
C ILE A 278 -10.37 -6.96 -0.67
N GLY A 279 -10.46 -7.70 -1.75
CA GLY A 279 -10.78 -7.16 -3.06
C GLY A 279 -11.52 -8.17 -3.91
N GLU A 280 -12.18 -7.67 -4.93
CA GLU A 280 -13.05 -8.46 -5.80
C GLU A 280 -12.35 -9.03 -7.02
N ASP A 281 -11.11 -8.62 -7.27
CA ASP A 281 -10.27 -9.24 -8.29
C ASP A 281 -8.87 -9.54 -7.75
N ASP A 282 -7.79 -9.09 -8.39
CA ASP A 282 -6.43 -9.41 -7.95
C ASP A 282 -5.90 -8.46 -6.88
N GLY A 283 -5.08 -9.00 -5.99
CA GLY A 283 -4.28 -8.18 -5.07
C GLY A 283 -3.36 -7.25 -5.86
N ILE A 284 -2.64 -7.82 -6.82
CA ILE A 284 -1.80 -7.12 -7.77
C ILE A 284 -1.84 -7.87 -9.12
N ASP A 285 -2.39 -7.24 -10.15
CA ASP A 285 -2.27 -7.71 -11.53
C ASP A 285 -1.00 -7.14 -12.19
N HIS A 286 -0.24 -8.02 -12.82
CA HIS A 286 0.91 -7.73 -13.64
C HIS A 286 0.69 -8.20 -15.08
N ASN A 287 0.89 -7.28 -16.02
CA ASN A 287 0.77 -7.55 -17.46
C ASN A 287 1.93 -6.93 -18.25
N GLY A 288 3.07 -7.63 -18.26
CA GLY A 288 4.24 -7.19 -19.03
C GLY A 288 5.09 -6.10 -18.36
N ALA A 289 4.91 -5.82 -17.06
CA ALA A 289 5.76 -4.88 -16.32
C ALA A 289 7.04 -5.53 -15.75
N ILE A 290 7.88 -4.76 -15.07
CA ILE A 290 8.95 -5.31 -14.22
C ILE A 290 8.61 -4.93 -12.78
N LEU A 291 8.35 -5.91 -11.92
CA LEU A 291 7.76 -5.67 -10.61
C LEU A 291 8.55 -6.36 -9.49
N GLN A 292 8.73 -5.66 -8.38
CA GLN A 292 9.19 -6.22 -7.11
C GLN A 292 8.11 -6.04 -6.05
N VAL A 293 7.68 -7.13 -5.45
CA VAL A 293 6.76 -7.14 -4.31
C VAL A 293 7.51 -7.71 -3.11
N LYS A 294 7.58 -6.97 -2.00
CA LYS A 294 8.34 -7.43 -0.83
C LYS A 294 7.73 -7.02 0.50
N ASN A 295 7.90 -7.86 1.51
CA ASN A 295 7.39 -7.61 2.87
C ASN A 295 5.88 -7.32 2.90
N CYS A 296 5.12 -7.85 1.94
CA CYS A 296 3.71 -7.54 1.79
C CYS A 296 2.81 -8.60 2.43
N TRP A 297 1.62 -8.18 2.85
CA TRP A 297 0.53 -9.06 3.24
C TRP A 297 -0.59 -8.85 2.22
N ILE A 298 -0.98 -9.90 1.49
CA ILE A 298 -2.11 -9.88 0.57
C ILE A 298 -3.10 -10.95 1.04
N GLU A 299 -4.31 -10.52 1.42
CA GLU A 299 -5.33 -11.44 1.95
C GLU A 299 -6.76 -11.12 1.49
N GLY A 300 -7.47 -12.16 1.08
CA GLY A 300 -8.90 -12.10 0.80
C GLY A 300 -9.28 -11.46 -0.52
N PHE A 301 -8.41 -11.54 -1.53
CA PHE A 301 -8.74 -11.16 -2.91
C PHE A 301 -9.47 -12.32 -3.58
N ALA A 302 -10.46 -12.03 -4.43
CA ALA A 302 -11.31 -13.06 -4.99
C ALA A 302 -10.55 -14.01 -5.92
N ASN A 303 -9.61 -13.47 -6.70
CA ASN A 303 -8.81 -14.21 -7.65
C ASN A 303 -7.37 -14.36 -7.13
N GLU A 304 -6.38 -13.78 -7.80
CA GLU A 304 -4.98 -13.95 -7.47
C GLU A 304 -4.51 -12.96 -6.37
N GLY A 305 -3.63 -13.41 -5.48
CA GLY A 305 -2.84 -12.49 -4.66
C GLY A 305 -1.86 -11.69 -5.54
N ILE A 306 -1.23 -12.36 -6.51
CA ILE A 306 -0.52 -11.76 -7.65
C ILE A 306 -0.86 -12.56 -8.90
N ALA A 307 -1.47 -11.91 -9.89
CA ALA A 307 -1.52 -12.42 -11.26
C ALA A 307 -0.31 -11.89 -12.02
N ALA A 308 0.41 -12.78 -12.73
CA ALA A 308 1.52 -12.38 -13.58
C ALA A 308 1.30 -12.93 -14.98
N SER A 309 1.26 -12.03 -15.96
CA SER A 309 0.83 -12.31 -17.33
C SER A 309 1.67 -11.60 -18.38
N SER A 310 1.50 -12.01 -19.63
CA SER A 310 2.16 -11.49 -20.82
C SER A 310 3.67 -11.70 -20.88
N GLU A 311 4.50 -10.87 -20.27
CA GLU A 311 5.96 -10.94 -20.41
C GLU A 311 6.70 -10.30 -19.23
N ASN A 312 8.03 -10.21 -19.29
CA ASN A 312 8.89 -9.62 -18.27
C ASN A 312 8.86 -10.38 -16.93
N SER A 313 8.98 -9.70 -15.79
CA SER A 313 9.35 -10.35 -14.53
C SER A 313 8.66 -9.79 -13.30
N VAL A 314 8.33 -10.69 -12.39
CA VAL A 314 7.81 -10.40 -11.05
C VAL A 314 8.71 -11.07 -10.02
N TYR A 315 9.24 -10.29 -9.09
CA TYR A 315 10.04 -10.80 -7.99
C TYR A 315 9.32 -10.59 -6.67
N VAL A 316 9.05 -11.67 -5.95
CA VAL A 316 8.25 -11.67 -4.73
C VAL A 316 9.11 -12.17 -3.58
N TYR A 317 9.24 -11.34 -2.55
CA TYR A 317 10.12 -11.60 -1.42
C TYR A 317 9.41 -11.43 -0.08
N ASN A 318 9.63 -12.36 0.85
CA ASN A 318 9.21 -12.19 2.24
C ASN A 318 7.75 -11.73 2.41
N SER A 319 6.83 -12.33 1.66
CA SER A 319 5.43 -11.87 1.58
C SER A 319 4.43 -13.00 1.88
N LEU A 320 3.28 -12.61 2.43
CA LEU A 320 2.19 -13.50 2.81
C LEU A 320 1.03 -13.37 1.82
N PHE A 321 0.53 -14.51 1.36
CA PHE A 321 -0.62 -14.64 0.46
C PHE A 321 -1.64 -15.58 1.11
N LYS A 322 -2.84 -15.09 1.37
CA LYS A 322 -3.81 -15.83 2.16
C LYS A 322 -5.25 -15.63 1.72
N ASN A 323 -6.05 -16.70 1.71
CA ASN A 323 -7.47 -16.64 1.37
C ASN A 323 -7.74 -15.99 0.00
N CYS A 324 -6.86 -16.20 -0.97
CA CYS A 324 -7.10 -15.87 -2.38
C CYS A 324 -7.51 -17.14 -3.14
N GLU A 325 -8.07 -17.03 -4.36
CA GLU A 325 -8.16 -18.20 -5.24
C GLU A 325 -6.74 -18.71 -5.50
N GLN A 326 -5.83 -17.87 -5.98
CA GLN A 326 -4.42 -18.21 -6.12
C GLN A 326 -3.56 -17.33 -5.23
N GLY A 327 -2.52 -17.88 -4.60
CA GLY A 327 -1.52 -17.10 -3.90
C GLY A 327 -0.69 -16.27 -4.89
N ILE A 328 0.00 -16.96 -5.81
CA ILE A 328 0.77 -16.34 -6.90
C ILE A 328 0.58 -17.17 -8.17
N GLU A 329 0.25 -16.49 -9.27
CA GLU A 329 0.12 -17.08 -10.60
C GLU A 329 1.26 -16.67 -11.55
N ALA A 330 1.62 -17.57 -12.47
CA ALA A 330 2.23 -17.24 -13.75
C ALA A 330 1.31 -17.73 -14.89
N GLY A 331 0.50 -16.82 -15.43
CA GLY A 331 -0.53 -17.05 -16.44
C GLY A 331 -0.03 -16.94 -17.88
N TYR A 332 -0.87 -16.43 -18.77
CA TYR A 332 -0.64 -16.43 -20.22
C TYR A 332 0.64 -15.70 -20.62
N GLY A 333 1.17 -16.08 -21.78
CA GLY A 333 2.39 -15.47 -22.32
C GLY A 333 3.64 -16.09 -21.70
N SER A 334 4.63 -15.26 -21.36
CA SER A 334 5.93 -15.66 -20.82
C SER A 334 6.40 -14.82 -19.62
N PRO A 335 5.59 -14.63 -18.56
CA PRO A 335 6.03 -13.99 -17.33
C PRO A 335 7.09 -14.85 -16.62
N ALA A 336 8.12 -14.20 -16.08
CA ALA A 336 9.14 -14.84 -15.24
C ALA A 336 8.93 -14.46 -13.77
N VAL A 337 8.38 -15.39 -12.99
CA VAL A 337 8.07 -15.20 -11.58
C VAL A 337 9.17 -15.81 -10.71
N THR A 338 9.73 -15.01 -9.80
CA THR A 338 10.67 -15.44 -8.78
C THR A 338 10.05 -15.24 -7.41
N VAL A 339 10.03 -16.28 -6.59
CA VAL A 339 9.42 -16.28 -5.25
C VAL A 339 10.47 -16.71 -4.24
N ASP A 340 10.66 -15.93 -3.18
CA ASP A 340 11.61 -16.25 -2.12
C ASP A 340 11.11 -15.82 -0.73
N HIS A 341 11.26 -16.68 0.28
CA HIS A 341 10.81 -16.43 1.65
C HIS A 341 9.32 -16.09 1.79
N CYS A 342 8.45 -16.65 0.95
CA CYS A 342 7.01 -16.36 0.99
C CYS A 342 6.21 -17.44 1.71
N VAL A 343 5.01 -17.09 2.17
CA VAL A 343 4.02 -18.04 2.70
C VAL A 343 2.74 -17.89 1.90
N MET A 344 2.28 -19.00 1.30
CA MET A 344 0.96 -19.11 0.67
C MET A 344 0.13 -20.10 1.47
N VAL A 345 -0.92 -19.60 2.12
CA VAL A 345 -1.71 -20.37 3.08
C VAL A 345 -3.19 -20.14 2.92
N ASP A 346 -3.98 -21.20 3.02
CA ASP A 346 -5.44 -21.15 2.95
C ASP A 346 -6.00 -20.52 1.64
N ASN A 347 -5.27 -20.65 0.52
CA ASN A 347 -5.74 -20.28 -0.82
C ASN A 347 -6.37 -21.50 -1.52
N ASP A 348 -7.04 -21.33 -2.67
CA ASP A 348 -7.36 -22.51 -3.49
C ASP A 348 -6.09 -23.10 -4.11
N TYR A 349 -5.22 -22.26 -4.66
CA TYR A 349 -3.94 -22.63 -5.25
C TYR A 349 -2.81 -21.86 -4.58
N GLY A 350 -1.83 -22.54 -3.99
CA GLY A 350 -0.67 -21.85 -3.37
C GLY A 350 0.18 -21.14 -4.43
N LEU A 351 0.81 -21.94 -5.30
CA LEU A 351 1.41 -21.48 -6.56
C LEU A 351 0.62 -22.04 -7.73
N ARG A 352 0.43 -21.23 -8.77
CA ARG A 352 -0.23 -21.66 -10.00
C ARG A 352 0.59 -21.31 -11.24
N PHE A 353 0.89 -22.30 -12.07
CA PHE A 353 1.33 -22.07 -13.43
C PHE A 353 0.20 -22.38 -14.41
N GLY A 354 0.02 -21.45 -15.35
CA GLY A 354 -1.07 -21.42 -16.31
C GLY A 354 -2.32 -20.77 -15.71
N ASP A 355 -3.18 -20.28 -16.59
CA ASP A 355 -4.41 -19.57 -16.23
C ASP A 355 -5.65 -20.29 -16.80
N TRP A 356 -6.82 -19.66 -16.71
CA TRP A 356 -8.06 -20.21 -17.26
C TRP A 356 -8.23 -19.95 -18.76
N TYR A 357 -7.28 -19.25 -19.39
CA TYR A 357 -7.34 -18.87 -20.79
C TYR A 357 -6.72 -19.93 -21.71
N ASN A 358 -7.34 -20.12 -22.87
CA ASN A 358 -6.75 -20.94 -23.94
C ASN A 358 -5.81 -20.10 -24.83
N TRP A 359 -5.02 -19.20 -24.23
CA TRP A 359 -4.11 -18.28 -24.92
C TRP A 359 -2.68 -18.80 -24.97
N GLY A 360 -2.36 -19.77 -24.10
CA GLY A 360 -1.09 -20.47 -24.06
C GLY A 360 -0.11 -19.84 -23.08
N CYS A 361 0.47 -20.70 -22.25
CA CYS A 361 1.39 -20.32 -21.19
C CYS A 361 2.80 -20.86 -21.49
N SER A 362 3.80 -19.99 -21.39
CA SER A 362 5.23 -20.29 -21.64
C SER A 362 6.16 -19.59 -20.64
N GLY A 363 5.58 -19.04 -19.57
CA GLY A 363 6.31 -18.41 -18.48
C GLY A 363 7.02 -19.43 -17.57
N SER A 364 7.41 -18.97 -16.39
CA SER A 364 8.00 -19.85 -15.38
C SER A 364 7.85 -19.30 -13.97
N ILE A 365 7.83 -20.19 -13.00
CA ILE A 365 7.92 -19.90 -11.56
C ILE A 365 9.18 -20.56 -11.00
N ASN A 366 10.05 -19.76 -10.39
CA ASN A 366 11.18 -20.25 -9.60
C ASN A 366 10.94 -19.88 -8.14
N CYS A 367 10.75 -20.88 -7.29
CA CYS A 367 10.41 -20.69 -5.88
C CYS A 367 11.48 -21.29 -4.96
N THR A 368 12.00 -20.45 -4.05
CA THR A 368 12.97 -20.84 -3.02
C THR A 368 12.50 -20.43 -1.63
N ASN A 369 12.97 -21.12 -0.59
CA ASN A 369 12.83 -20.71 0.81
C ASN A 369 11.38 -20.42 1.25
N SER A 370 10.37 -20.98 0.58
CA SER A 370 8.96 -20.58 0.76
C SER A 370 8.10 -21.73 1.28
N ILE A 371 6.88 -21.44 1.70
CA ILE A 371 5.97 -22.42 2.29
C ILE A 371 4.61 -22.31 1.61
N MET A 372 4.12 -23.43 1.08
CA MET A 372 2.77 -23.58 0.57
C MET A 372 2.08 -24.63 1.44
N VAL A 373 1.01 -24.26 2.14
CA VAL A 373 0.34 -25.16 3.10
C VAL A 373 -1.13 -24.81 3.26
N ASN A 374 -1.96 -25.83 3.50
CA ASN A 374 -3.42 -25.68 3.68
C ASN A 374 -4.14 -25.01 2.51
N ASN A 375 -3.54 -25.00 1.32
CA ASN A 375 -4.25 -24.61 0.11
C ASN A 375 -5.09 -25.80 -0.38
N THR A 376 -6.13 -25.55 -1.19
CA THR A 376 -6.90 -26.65 -1.83
C THR A 376 -5.95 -27.53 -2.67
N ASP A 377 -5.01 -26.89 -3.38
CA ASP A 377 -3.83 -27.48 -3.99
C ASP A 377 -2.63 -26.55 -3.75
N ASN A 378 -1.51 -27.08 -3.27
CA ASN A 378 -0.37 -26.24 -2.90
C ASN A 378 0.43 -25.78 -4.10
N VAL A 379 0.51 -26.60 -5.16
CA VAL A 379 1.25 -26.30 -6.37
C VAL A 379 0.49 -26.84 -7.58
N TYR A 380 -0.20 -25.95 -8.29
CA TYR A 380 -1.00 -26.31 -9.44
C TYR A 380 -0.29 -25.96 -10.75
N ASN A 381 0.11 -26.98 -11.51
CA ASN A 381 0.73 -26.82 -12.82
C ASN A 381 -0.24 -27.30 -13.91
N PHE A 382 -0.93 -26.38 -14.57
CA PHE A 382 -1.89 -26.73 -15.61
C PHE A 382 -2.10 -25.59 -16.61
N ASP A 383 -1.81 -25.86 -17.88
CA ASP A 383 -2.12 -24.96 -18.99
C ASP A 383 -3.32 -25.50 -19.79
N VAL A 384 -4.34 -24.65 -19.97
CA VAL A 384 -5.59 -25.01 -20.65
C VAL A 384 -5.36 -25.35 -22.12
N LEU A 385 -4.43 -24.67 -22.80
CA LEU A 385 -4.15 -24.90 -24.23
C LEU A 385 -3.53 -26.28 -24.48
N SER A 386 -2.55 -26.68 -23.66
CA SER A 386 -1.96 -28.01 -23.69
C SER A 386 -2.81 -29.07 -23.00
N ASN A 387 -3.80 -28.66 -22.20
CA ASN A 387 -4.68 -29.51 -21.40
C ASN A 387 -3.87 -30.44 -20.48
N GLY A 388 -2.90 -29.86 -19.75
CA GLY A 388 -2.06 -30.60 -18.83
C GLY A 388 -0.93 -29.77 -18.23
N PRO A 389 -0.08 -30.40 -17.40
CA PRO A 389 1.07 -29.75 -16.80
C PRO A 389 2.15 -29.46 -17.85
N ILE A 390 2.84 -28.33 -17.67
CA ILE A 390 4.01 -27.98 -18.48
C ILE A 390 5.28 -28.36 -17.72
N SER A 391 6.08 -29.23 -18.34
CA SER A 391 7.35 -29.69 -17.75
C SER A 391 8.32 -28.53 -17.57
N GLY A 392 8.82 -28.35 -16.34
CA GLY A 392 9.79 -27.31 -15.99
C GLY A 392 9.19 -25.90 -15.84
N ALA A 393 7.87 -25.78 -15.83
CA ALA A 393 7.20 -24.50 -15.64
C ALA A 393 7.26 -23.98 -14.20
N ILE A 394 7.33 -24.90 -13.22
CA ILE A 394 7.51 -24.58 -11.81
C ILE A 394 8.74 -25.34 -11.29
N GLU A 395 9.73 -24.61 -10.76
CA GLU A 395 10.85 -25.16 -10.01
C GLU A 395 10.75 -24.72 -8.55
N ILE A 396 10.79 -25.68 -7.62
CA ILE A 396 10.69 -25.43 -6.18
C ILE A 396 11.84 -26.10 -5.46
N THR A 397 12.67 -25.32 -4.79
CA THR A 397 13.80 -25.83 -3.99
C THR A 397 13.87 -25.16 -2.62
N TYR A 398 14.50 -25.80 -1.65
CA TYR A 398 14.64 -25.29 -0.28
C TYR A 398 13.34 -24.72 0.31
N SER A 399 12.21 -25.37 0.06
CA SER A 399 10.87 -24.90 0.44
C SER A 399 10.09 -26.00 1.17
N ILE A 400 8.90 -25.67 1.68
CA ILE A 400 7.90 -26.63 2.14
C ILE A 400 6.71 -26.56 1.17
N PRO A 401 6.69 -27.36 0.09
CA PRO A 401 5.57 -27.34 -0.85
C PRO A 401 4.32 -28.02 -0.28
N THR A 402 4.52 -29.02 0.59
CA THR A 402 3.46 -29.96 0.99
C THR A 402 2.71 -30.55 -0.20
N ASP A 403 3.47 -30.91 -1.25
CA ASP A 403 2.98 -31.46 -2.49
C ASP A 403 3.92 -32.58 -2.96
N ALA A 404 3.38 -33.79 -3.15
CA ALA A 404 4.16 -34.98 -3.39
C ALA A 404 5.01 -34.91 -4.68
N GLU A 405 4.61 -34.12 -5.68
CA GLU A 405 5.40 -33.94 -6.90
C GLU A 405 6.69 -33.16 -6.63
N TYR A 406 6.68 -32.25 -5.65
CA TYR A 406 7.75 -31.30 -5.37
C TYR A 406 8.53 -31.60 -4.09
N ASP A 407 7.97 -32.39 -3.16
CA ASP A 407 8.56 -32.71 -1.85
C ASP A 407 9.96 -33.32 -1.91
N ALA A 408 10.28 -34.04 -3.00
CA ALA A 408 11.58 -34.70 -3.18
C ALA A 408 12.65 -33.82 -3.85
N ALA A 409 12.31 -32.59 -4.25
CA ALA A 409 13.26 -31.68 -4.89
C ALA A 409 14.33 -31.17 -3.90
N THR A 410 15.40 -30.62 -4.45
CA THR A 410 16.60 -30.24 -3.69
C THR A 410 16.27 -29.30 -2.53
N GLY A 411 16.66 -29.69 -1.32
CA GLY A 411 16.51 -28.88 -0.12
C GLY A 411 15.07 -28.76 0.41
N ASN A 412 14.07 -29.30 -0.29
CA ASN A 412 12.69 -29.23 0.19
C ASN A 412 12.52 -30.06 1.47
N VAL A 413 11.68 -29.53 2.35
CA VAL A 413 11.41 -30.11 3.67
C VAL A 413 9.98 -30.61 3.70
N THR A 414 9.81 -31.86 4.11
CA THR A 414 8.49 -32.44 4.41
C THR A 414 8.17 -32.24 5.89
N GLY A 415 6.93 -31.90 6.19
CA GLY A 415 6.46 -31.70 7.56
C GLY A 415 5.42 -30.58 7.65
N THR A 416 4.76 -30.49 8.80
CA THR A 416 3.75 -29.44 9.04
C THR A 416 4.43 -28.20 9.63
N PRO A 417 4.41 -27.06 8.93
CA PRO A 417 4.86 -25.80 9.51
C PRO A 417 3.95 -25.37 10.67
N ILE A 418 4.54 -24.79 11.71
CA ILE A 418 3.83 -24.26 12.88
C ILE A 418 4.14 -22.78 12.95
N PHE A 419 3.10 -21.95 12.79
CA PHE A 419 3.22 -20.50 12.73
C PHE A 419 2.84 -19.81 14.04
N ASN A 420 3.40 -18.62 14.30
CA ASN A 420 2.81 -17.64 15.23
C ASN A 420 1.66 -16.86 14.56
N ALA A 421 1.15 -15.82 15.22
CA ALA A 421 0.04 -15.03 14.69
C ALA A 421 0.44 -14.19 13.45
N GLU A 422 1.74 -13.94 13.28
CA GLU A 422 2.35 -13.20 12.19
C GLU A 422 2.84 -14.11 11.04
N TYR A 423 2.45 -15.39 11.02
CA TYR A 423 2.83 -16.37 10.00
C TYR A 423 4.34 -16.64 9.89
N GLN A 424 5.08 -16.39 10.97
CA GLN A 424 6.48 -16.77 11.10
C GLN A 424 6.61 -18.15 11.76
N LEU A 425 7.60 -18.94 11.35
CA LEU A 425 7.83 -20.26 11.90
C LEU A 425 8.22 -20.20 13.38
N GLN A 426 7.56 -21.03 14.20
CA GLN A 426 7.89 -21.22 15.60
C GLN A 426 9.08 -22.17 15.78
N ALA A 427 9.80 -22.03 16.90
CA ALA A 427 10.91 -22.92 17.24
C ALA A 427 10.48 -24.40 17.24
N GLY A 428 11.25 -25.24 16.55
CA GLY A 428 10.96 -26.67 16.38
C GLY A 428 9.99 -27.01 15.25
N SER A 429 9.46 -26.01 14.53
CA SER A 429 8.71 -26.22 13.30
C SER A 429 9.56 -26.81 12.18
N ALA A 430 8.92 -27.52 11.24
CA ALA A 430 9.50 -27.77 9.93
C ALA A 430 9.88 -26.43 9.26
N GLY A 431 11.02 -26.41 8.56
CA GLY A 431 11.54 -25.23 7.85
C GLY A 431 12.45 -24.31 8.66
N ILE A 432 12.60 -24.52 9.98
CA ILE A 432 13.52 -23.73 10.80
C ILE A 432 14.97 -23.96 10.36
N ALA A 433 15.69 -22.87 10.07
CA ALA A 433 17.08 -22.86 9.60
C ALA A 433 17.38 -23.81 8.42
N ALA A 434 16.37 -24.05 7.58
CA ALA A 434 16.44 -25.03 6.49
C ALA A 434 16.43 -24.38 5.10
N GLY A 435 16.32 -23.05 5.03
CA GLY A 435 16.48 -22.30 3.78
C GLY A 435 17.86 -22.53 3.17
N SER A 436 17.97 -22.29 1.86
CA SER A 436 19.23 -22.33 1.10
C SER A 436 20.32 -21.40 1.65
N ASP A 437 19.91 -20.38 2.39
CA ASP A 437 20.75 -19.39 3.07
C ASP A 437 20.97 -19.70 4.56
N GLY A 438 20.41 -20.80 5.07
CA GLY A 438 20.45 -21.19 6.48
C GLY A 438 19.45 -20.46 7.37
N LEU A 439 18.56 -19.63 6.82
CA LEU A 439 17.47 -18.99 7.55
C LEU A 439 16.22 -19.88 7.59
N ASN A 440 15.18 -19.41 8.28
CA ASN A 440 13.89 -20.07 8.30
C ASN A 440 13.23 -19.96 6.91
N MET A 441 12.65 -21.05 6.41
CA MET A 441 11.74 -20.99 5.26
C MET A 441 10.49 -20.18 5.61
N GLY A 442 9.82 -19.65 4.60
CA GLY A 442 8.67 -18.76 4.74
C GLY A 442 9.10 -17.36 5.20
N LEU A 443 8.19 -16.69 5.91
CA LEU A 443 8.40 -15.31 6.35
C LEU A 443 9.57 -15.19 7.32
N LEU A 444 10.44 -14.23 7.03
CA LEU A 444 11.55 -13.84 7.88
C LEU A 444 11.08 -12.83 8.93
N ALA A 445 11.44 -13.10 10.19
CA ALA A 445 11.29 -12.13 11.25
C ALA A 445 12.42 -11.09 11.20
N PRO A 446 12.13 -9.80 11.48
CA PRO A 446 13.16 -8.84 11.82
C PRO A 446 13.97 -9.38 13.00
N THR A 447 15.28 -9.55 12.82
CA THR A 447 16.15 -10.10 13.89
C THR A 447 16.78 -8.94 14.66
N ILE A 448 16.62 -8.93 15.99
CA ILE A 448 17.32 -8.01 16.88
C ILE A 448 18.80 -8.43 16.92
N ILE A 449 19.69 -7.59 16.40
CA ILE A 449 21.14 -7.83 16.36
C ILE A 449 21.90 -7.21 17.54
N GLY A 450 21.23 -6.39 18.36
CA GLY A 450 21.82 -5.87 19.61
C GLY A 450 20.85 -5.04 20.46
N VAL A 451 21.11 -5.02 21.77
CA VAL A 451 20.52 -4.06 22.72
C VAL A 451 21.69 -3.37 23.40
N GLU A 452 21.88 -2.07 23.16
CA GLU A 452 22.85 -1.27 23.89
C GLU A 452 22.14 -0.47 24.99
N GLN A 453 22.57 -0.66 26.24
CA GLN A 453 22.23 0.24 27.33
C GLN A 453 23.36 1.27 27.47
N HIS A 454 23.05 2.54 27.23
CA HIS A 454 23.97 3.64 27.56
C HIS A 454 23.47 4.36 28.81
N GLU A 455 24.30 4.40 29.85
CA GLU A 455 24.15 5.38 30.93
C GLU A 455 24.63 6.74 30.40
N ILE A 456 23.70 7.63 30.05
CA ILE A 456 24.05 9.03 29.77
C ILE A 456 24.31 9.73 31.10
N GLU A 457 25.32 10.61 31.12
CA GLU A 457 25.84 11.40 32.24
C GLU A 457 24.83 12.46 32.75
N LEU A 458 23.57 12.07 32.97
CA LEU A 458 22.53 12.78 33.73
C LEU A 458 21.63 11.81 34.53
N GLY A 459 22.03 10.54 34.69
CA GLY A 459 21.42 9.61 35.64
C GLY A 459 20.04 9.05 35.23
N ARG A 460 19.73 9.02 33.94
CA ARG A 460 18.58 8.28 33.40
C ARG A 460 19.04 7.39 32.23
N PRO A 461 18.84 6.06 32.28
CA PRO A 461 19.07 5.20 31.12
C PRO A 461 17.99 5.46 30.07
N ASN A 462 18.39 5.78 28.83
CA ASN A 462 17.54 5.59 27.65
C ASN A 462 18.02 4.29 26.99
N GLY A 463 17.21 3.24 27.06
CA GLY A 463 17.49 2.00 26.33
C GLY A 463 17.10 2.14 24.86
N PHE A 464 17.95 1.65 23.96
CA PHE A 464 17.62 1.53 22.53
C PHE A 464 17.78 0.07 22.07
N GLN A 465 16.86 -0.39 21.23
CA GLN A 465 16.93 -1.65 20.52
C GLN A 465 17.44 -1.40 19.10
N VAL A 466 18.31 -2.29 18.59
CA VAL A 466 18.86 -2.22 17.24
C VAL A 466 18.39 -3.43 16.44
N PHE A 467 17.74 -3.19 15.31
CA PHE A 467 17.25 -4.22 14.39
C PHE A 467 18.07 -4.23 13.10
N ASP A 468 18.22 -5.40 12.49
CA ASP A 468 18.53 -5.53 11.06
C ASP A 468 17.23 -5.83 10.33
N ILE A 469 16.88 -4.99 9.36
CA ILE A 469 15.74 -5.22 8.46
C ILE A 469 16.28 -5.19 7.03
N GLY A 470 16.58 -6.37 6.47
CA GLY A 470 17.04 -6.50 5.08
C GLY A 470 18.32 -5.71 4.78
N GLY A 471 19.29 -5.71 5.70
CA GLY A 471 20.55 -4.97 5.58
C GLY A 471 20.45 -3.49 5.98
N ARG A 472 19.34 -3.07 6.60
CA ARG A 472 19.12 -1.73 7.15
C ARG A 472 19.12 -1.79 8.67
N LEU A 473 19.96 -0.97 9.29
CA LEU A 473 19.99 -0.85 10.74
C LEU A 473 18.84 0.07 11.20
N VAL A 474 17.97 -0.41 12.08
CA VAL A 474 16.86 0.36 12.68
C VAL A 474 17.09 0.52 14.18
N LEU A 475 16.99 1.75 14.69
CA LEU A 475 17.09 2.08 16.11
C LEU A 475 15.69 2.35 16.68
N GLN A 476 15.35 1.81 17.84
CA GLN A 476 14.09 2.11 18.56
C GLN A 476 14.37 2.39 20.03
N GLY A 477 13.92 3.53 20.55
CA GLY A 477 13.97 3.81 21.99
C GLY A 477 13.03 4.94 22.38
N SER A 478 12.82 5.11 23.68
CA SER A 478 11.90 6.10 24.25
C SER A 478 12.60 7.43 24.54
N GLY A 479 12.16 8.52 23.92
CA GLY A 479 12.61 9.90 24.23
C GLY A 479 13.04 10.74 23.03
N ALA A 480 13.26 12.04 23.27
CA ALA A 480 13.78 12.96 22.25
C ALA A 480 15.25 12.62 21.94
N PHE A 481 15.53 12.34 20.67
CA PHE A 481 16.85 11.92 20.20
C PHE A 481 17.51 13.06 19.41
N ASN A 482 18.67 13.53 19.89
CA ASN A 482 19.46 14.56 19.21
C ASN A 482 20.65 13.90 18.52
N ILE A 483 20.53 13.70 17.20
CA ILE A 483 21.50 12.95 16.40
C ILE A 483 22.85 13.67 16.26
N LEU A 484 22.89 14.99 16.47
CA LEU A 484 24.10 15.79 16.34
C LEU A 484 25.08 15.58 17.49
N GLU A 485 24.62 15.07 18.64
CA GLU A 485 25.47 14.84 19.82
C GLU A 485 26.08 13.42 19.86
N HIS A 486 25.65 12.51 18.98
CA HIS A 486 26.08 11.10 18.98
C HIS A 486 26.67 10.67 17.62
N GLN A 487 27.86 11.18 17.30
CA GLN A 487 28.75 10.54 16.34
C GLN A 487 29.62 9.52 17.08
N HIS A 488 29.28 8.23 17.03
CA HIS A 488 30.10 7.17 17.61
C HIS A 488 30.50 6.11 16.57
N ALA A 489 31.75 5.65 16.71
CA ALA A 489 32.29 4.53 15.98
C ALA A 489 31.73 3.23 16.57
N LEU A 490 30.86 2.55 15.82
CA LEU A 490 30.59 1.14 16.05
C LEU A 490 31.84 0.36 15.59
N THR A 491 32.16 -0.74 16.26
CA THR A 491 33.31 -1.58 15.85
C THR A 491 33.12 -1.98 14.39
N ASN A 492 34.06 -1.54 13.52
CA ASN A 492 34.15 -1.71 12.06
C ASN A 492 33.68 -0.57 11.14
N GLY A 493 33.38 0.65 11.61
CA GLY A 493 33.24 1.78 10.67
C GLY A 493 32.61 3.07 11.21
N ILE A 494 32.66 4.12 10.38
CA ILE A 494 31.90 5.37 10.56
C ILE A 494 30.61 5.22 9.75
N TYR A 495 29.46 5.37 10.39
CA TYR A 495 28.15 5.29 9.75
C TYR A 495 27.55 6.70 9.64
N ILE A 496 27.02 7.06 8.46
CA ILE A 496 26.39 8.35 8.21
C ILE A 496 24.88 8.15 8.12
N VAL A 497 24.13 8.86 8.96
CA VAL A 497 22.67 8.84 8.94
C VAL A 497 22.18 9.65 7.75
N SER A 498 21.41 9.03 6.84
CA SER A 498 20.92 9.67 5.63
C SER A 498 19.46 10.12 5.70
N GLN A 499 18.61 9.45 6.51
CA GLN A 499 17.17 9.77 6.63
C GLN A 499 16.62 9.44 8.03
N LEU A 500 15.61 10.20 8.47
CA LEU A 500 14.85 10.06 9.72
C LEU A 500 13.39 9.76 9.36
N PHE A 501 12.77 8.77 10.01
CA PHE A 501 11.34 8.51 9.88
C PHE A 501 10.68 8.66 11.25
N ASP A 502 9.71 9.58 11.35
CA ASP A 502 8.87 9.74 12.52
C ASP A 502 7.61 8.90 12.33
N HIS A 503 7.46 7.83 13.12
CA HIS A 503 6.30 6.94 13.06
C HIS A 503 5.51 7.03 14.37
N GLY A 504 4.72 8.10 14.51
CA GLY A 504 3.42 8.12 15.21
C GLY A 504 3.33 7.57 16.63
N SER A 505 4.43 7.44 17.35
CA SER A 505 4.46 7.12 18.78
C SER A 505 5.78 7.65 19.32
N ALA A 506 5.95 7.81 20.62
CA ALA A 506 7.12 8.46 21.23
C ALA A 506 8.49 7.74 21.05
N ASN A 507 8.68 7.00 19.95
CA ASN A 507 9.87 6.28 19.57
C ASN A 507 10.29 6.66 18.13
N GLN A 508 11.41 7.37 18.01
CA GLN A 508 12.01 7.71 16.72
C GLN A 508 12.70 6.48 16.13
N LYS A 509 12.51 6.22 14.83
CA LYS A 509 13.21 5.16 14.08
C LYS A 509 14.15 5.79 13.06
N ILE A 510 15.39 5.28 12.99
CA ILE A 510 16.42 5.76 12.06
C ILE A 510 16.86 4.60 11.19
N ALA A 511 16.86 4.80 9.87
CA ALA A 511 17.46 3.88 8.92
C ALA A 511 18.88 4.36 8.57
N ILE A 512 19.87 3.47 8.68
CA ILE A 512 21.26 3.77 8.33
C ILE A 512 21.64 2.94 7.09
N HIS A 513 22.17 3.62 6.06
CA HIS A 513 22.79 2.98 4.89
C HIS A 513 24.29 2.79 5.12
N LYS A 514 24.87 1.76 4.49
CA LYS A 514 26.31 1.56 4.43
C LYS A 514 26.97 2.44 3.38
#